data_AF-A0A1W6SLH2-F1
#
_entry.id   AF-A0A1W6SLH2-F1
#
_cell.length_a   1.000
_cell.length_b   1.000
_cell.length_c   1.000
_cell.angle_alpha   90.00
_cell.angle_beta   90.00
_cell.angle_gamma   90.00
#
_symmetry.space_group_name_H-M   'P 1'
#
loop_
_entity.id
_entity.type
_entity.pdbx_description
1 polymer ?
#
loop_
_entity_poly.entity_id
_entity_poly.type
_entity_poly.pdbx_seq_one_letter_code
_entity_poly.pdbx_strand_id
1 'polypeptide(L)'
;MFTLQIQQSRDMIQKIHLCKDKLNAVPDSEKVSSAELYAWIAASEELVNYAFGKESKELERYRQLNDSIPELQNIARKRDGSEWTWTYWINFFESMNALLWEFEAKWNERGEYLGPGGASSQSSVDVVILTVLPEEFNAVCTKVVDLKQAPSRKHQPNLYAWQTAKIKSDKGDYSVAIGMMGHAGNTNSAMAVLDTVARWKTSYILLVGIAGGLKDVAKGDVILADVIYGYEYGKIEKTFMPRDRNYDADKGLLNGAMAHGISNDWKRLIRARPPTSAEPKVIRGEVASGEKVVDDPTNAFFERVLEKWPKINAVEMEGAGAGSAIDQAHAMHTTVGFLMIRGISDLPRATTTAQAVSEASRGTHERDDWKKYAADTAAAFTVSFIAALFPLAPEQR
;
A
#
# COMPACT_ATOMS: atom_id res chain seq x y z
N MET A 1 -15.85 -3.93 10.43
CA MET A 1 -17.09 -4.73 10.20
C MET A 1 -18.25 -3.84 9.81
N PHE A 2 -18.60 -2.86 10.63
CA PHE A 2 -19.76 -1.98 10.47
C PHE A 2 -19.45 -0.70 9.67
N THR A 3 -18.19 -0.47 9.26
CA THR A 3 -17.76 0.76 8.56
C THR A 3 -18.55 1.05 7.28
N LEU A 4 -18.84 0.02 6.47
CA LEU A 4 -19.65 0.20 5.26
C LEU A 4 -21.10 0.57 5.61
N GLN A 5 -21.64 -0.04 6.66
CA GLN A 5 -22.99 0.22 7.15
C GLN A 5 -23.11 1.67 7.67
N ILE A 6 -22.10 2.12 8.42
CA ILE A 6 -21.98 3.50 8.91
C ILE A 6 -21.87 4.49 7.75
N GLN A 7 -21.09 4.18 6.71
CA GLN A 7 -20.99 5.04 5.54
C GLN A 7 -22.33 5.15 4.80
N GLN A 8 -23.01 4.02 4.57
CA GLN A 8 -24.33 4.01 3.96
C GLN A 8 -25.35 4.83 4.78
N SER A 9 -25.30 4.74 6.11
CA SER A 9 -26.15 5.56 6.98
C SER A 9 -25.84 7.06 6.86
N ARG A 10 -24.56 7.44 6.79
CA ARG A 10 -24.16 8.84 6.58
C ARG A 10 -24.67 9.38 5.25
N ASP A 11 -24.60 8.57 4.19
CA ASP A 11 -25.14 8.94 2.89
C ASP A 11 -26.67 9.10 2.95
N MET A 12 -27.38 8.23 3.69
CA MET A 12 -28.82 8.37 3.94
C MET A 12 -29.14 9.64 4.74
N ILE A 13 -28.37 9.96 5.78
CA ILE A 13 -28.52 11.22 6.55
C ILE A 13 -28.35 12.44 5.65
N GLN A 14 -27.36 12.42 4.75
CA GLN A 14 -27.13 13.50 3.78
C GLN A 14 -28.32 13.66 2.83
N LYS A 15 -28.84 12.56 2.28
CA LYS A 15 -30.07 12.59 1.46
C LYS A 15 -31.27 13.15 2.23
N ILE A 16 -31.43 12.78 3.50
CA ILE A 16 -32.48 13.31 4.38
C ILE A 16 -32.31 14.83 4.59
N HIS A 17 -31.09 15.31 4.78
CA HIS A 17 -30.80 16.74 4.93
C HIS A 17 -31.18 17.54 3.67
N LEU A 18 -30.87 17.00 2.48
CA LEU A 18 -31.27 17.63 1.21
C LEU A 18 -32.79 17.73 1.09
N CYS A 19 -33.52 16.72 1.57
CA CYS A 19 -34.98 16.66 1.54
C CYS A 19 -35.65 17.59 2.56
N LYS A 20 -34.96 17.96 3.65
CA LYS A 20 -35.52 18.72 4.78
C LYS A 20 -36.11 20.07 4.38
N ASP A 21 -35.40 20.83 3.53
CA ASP A 21 -35.77 22.21 3.22
C ASP A 21 -36.48 22.37 1.86
N LYS A 22 -36.36 21.39 0.96
CA LYS A 22 -36.86 21.47 -0.43
C LYS A 22 -37.35 20.14 -0.99
N LEU A 23 -38.09 19.34 -0.23
CA LEU A 23 -38.55 17.98 -0.62
C LEU A 23 -39.12 17.88 -2.05
N ASN A 24 -39.94 18.85 -2.46
CA ASN A 24 -40.57 18.87 -3.79
C ASN A 24 -39.61 19.26 -4.94
N ALA A 25 -38.44 19.80 -4.63
CA ALA A 25 -37.43 20.20 -5.62
C ALA A 25 -36.26 19.20 -5.74
N VAL A 26 -36.21 18.18 -4.87
CA VAL A 26 -35.21 17.11 -4.94
C VAL A 26 -35.70 16.04 -5.93
N PRO A 27 -34.89 15.59 -6.92
CA PRO A 27 -35.24 14.48 -7.80
C PRO A 27 -35.53 13.20 -7.02
N ASP A 28 -36.50 12.38 -7.46
CA ASP A 28 -36.85 11.14 -6.75
C ASP A 28 -35.66 10.16 -6.61
N SER A 29 -34.71 10.16 -7.55
CA SER A 29 -33.47 9.39 -7.49
C SER A 29 -32.52 9.82 -6.36
N GLU A 30 -32.68 11.02 -5.83
CA GLU A 30 -31.84 11.58 -4.76
C GLU A 30 -32.53 11.54 -3.39
N LYS A 31 -33.81 11.19 -3.34
CA LYS A 31 -34.55 10.96 -2.10
C LYS A 31 -34.15 9.62 -1.50
N VAL A 32 -34.29 9.51 -0.18
CA VAL A 32 -34.26 8.21 0.49
C VAL A 32 -35.69 7.72 0.70
N SER A 33 -35.95 6.48 0.32
CA SER A 33 -37.24 5.83 0.49
C SER A 33 -37.32 5.12 1.84
N SER A 34 -38.53 4.97 2.40
CA SER A 34 -38.74 4.18 3.62
C SER A 34 -38.23 2.74 3.46
N ALA A 35 -38.35 2.16 2.27
CA ALA A 35 -37.85 0.82 1.98
C ALA A 35 -36.33 0.72 2.14
N GLU A 36 -35.58 1.70 1.64
CA GLU A 36 -34.11 1.76 1.82
C GLU A 36 -33.72 1.91 3.30
N LEU A 37 -34.45 2.75 4.05
CA LEU A 37 -34.20 2.95 5.49
C LEU A 37 -34.40 1.65 6.28
N TYR A 38 -35.53 0.98 6.08
CA TYR A 38 -35.82 -0.29 6.77
C TYR A 38 -34.93 -1.44 6.31
N ALA A 39 -34.55 -1.49 5.02
CA ALA A 39 -33.61 -2.48 4.52
C ALA A 39 -32.23 -2.33 5.18
N TRP A 40 -31.74 -1.09 5.34
CA TRP A 40 -30.50 -0.81 6.04
C TRP A 40 -30.56 -1.24 7.51
N ILE A 41 -31.69 -1.00 8.19
CA ILE A 41 -31.88 -1.41 9.61
C ILE A 41 -31.82 -2.93 9.75
N ALA A 42 -32.52 -3.66 8.88
CA ALA A 42 -32.53 -5.11 8.90
C ALA A 42 -31.14 -5.69 8.59
N ALA A 43 -30.47 -5.19 7.56
CA ALA A 43 -29.12 -5.62 7.19
C ALA A 43 -28.11 -5.36 8.33
N SER A 44 -28.23 -4.22 9.01
CA SER A 44 -27.41 -3.88 10.17
C SER A 44 -27.66 -4.84 11.35
N GLU A 45 -28.92 -5.19 11.62
CA GLU A 45 -29.26 -6.17 12.66
C GLU A 45 -28.65 -7.54 12.37
N GLU A 46 -28.77 -8.02 11.12
CA GLU A 46 -28.16 -9.29 10.70
C GLU A 46 -26.65 -9.27 10.88
N LEU A 47 -26.00 -8.14 10.57
CA LEU A 47 -24.57 -7.96 10.74
C LEU A 47 -24.15 -7.97 12.21
N VAL A 48 -24.93 -7.34 13.10
CA VAL A 48 -24.72 -7.38 14.56
C VAL A 48 -24.94 -8.79 15.09
N ASN A 49 -25.99 -9.48 14.66
CA ASN A 49 -26.25 -10.87 15.02
C ASN A 49 -25.12 -11.80 14.54
N TYR A 50 -24.60 -11.59 13.33
CA TYR A 50 -23.47 -12.34 12.81
C TYR A 50 -22.21 -12.10 13.65
N ALA A 51 -21.94 -10.84 14.02
CA ALA A 51 -20.76 -10.49 14.80
C ALA A 51 -20.84 -11.02 16.24
N PHE A 52 -21.94 -10.79 16.96
CA PHE A 52 -21.98 -11.06 18.40
C PHE A 52 -22.80 -12.29 18.80
N GLY A 53 -23.59 -12.84 17.88
CA GLY A 53 -24.47 -13.98 18.12
C GLY A 53 -25.89 -13.59 18.56
N LYS A 54 -26.81 -14.55 18.43
CA LYS A 54 -28.26 -14.38 18.65
C LYS A 54 -28.67 -14.00 20.07
N GLU A 55 -27.86 -14.36 21.06
CA GLU A 55 -28.12 -14.13 22.49
C GLU A 55 -27.21 -13.03 23.07
N SER A 56 -26.60 -12.21 22.22
CA SER A 56 -25.67 -11.17 22.66
C SER A 56 -26.37 -9.93 23.20
N LYS A 57 -25.73 -9.30 24.19
CA LYS A 57 -26.14 -7.99 24.72
C LYS A 57 -26.04 -6.90 23.65
N GLU A 58 -25.13 -7.04 22.69
CA GLU A 58 -25.00 -6.12 21.56
C GLU A 58 -26.22 -6.18 20.63
N LEU A 59 -26.66 -7.38 20.25
CA LEU A 59 -27.89 -7.54 19.45
C LEU A 59 -29.13 -7.05 20.21
N GLU A 60 -29.20 -7.32 21.51
CA GLU A 60 -30.27 -6.79 22.37
C GLU A 60 -30.30 -5.25 22.37
N ARG A 61 -29.15 -4.60 22.57
CA ARG A 61 -29.05 -3.13 22.53
C ARG A 61 -29.40 -2.54 21.16
N TYR A 62 -29.01 -3.21 20.07
CA TYR A 62 -29.41 -2.80 18.73
C TYR A 62 -30.93 -2.83 18.57
N ARG A 63 -31.58 -3.92 18.99
CA ARG A 63 -33.04 -4.07 18.94
C ARG A 63 -33.75 -3.05 19.81
N GLN A 64 -33.27 -2.79 21.02
CA GLN A 64 -33.83 -1.75 21.90
C GLN A 64 -33.81 -0.36 21.25
N LEU A 65 -32.73 -0.01 20.54
CA LEU A 65 -32.67 1.24 19.81
C LEU A 65 -33.63 1.24 18.61
N ASN A 66 -33.78 0.11 17.91
CA ASN A 66 -34.77 -0.06 16.84
C ASN A 66 -36.21 0.09 17.35
N ASP A 67 -36.52 -0.48 18.51
CA ASP A 67 -37.83 -0.40 19.16
C ASP A 67 -38.17 1.02 19.65
N SER A 68 -37.18 1.93 19.73
CA SER A 68 -37.39 3.33 20.11
C SER A 68 -37.93 4.22 18.97
N ILE A 69 -37.99 3.71 17.73
CA ILE A 69 -38.46 4.48 16.56
C ILE A 69 -39.84 5.14 16.80
N PRO A 70 -40.87 4.45 17.34
CA PRO A 70 -42.18 5.07 17.58
C PRO A 70 -42.12 6.23 18.59
N GLU A 71 -41.24 6.15 19.59
CA GLU A 71 -41.05 7.22 20.56
C GLU A 71 -40.35 8.43 19.93
N LEU A 72 -39.26 8.21 19.19
CA LEU A 72 -38.55 9.26 18.46
C LEU A 72 -39.47 9.96 17.44
N GLN A 73 -40.34 9.20 16.77
CA GLN A 73 -41.38 9.74 15.90
C GLN A 73 -42.35 10.64 16.66
N ASN A 74 -42.85 10.21 17.83
CA ASN A 74 -43.75 10.99 18.66
C ASN A 74 -43.11 12.29 19.18
N ILE A 75 -41.84 12.23 19.60
CA ILE A 75 -41.08 13.42 20.03
C ILE A 75 -40.93 14.40 18.86
N ALA A 76 -40.51 13.92 17.69
CA ALA A 76 -40.34 14.77 16.52
C ALA A 76 -41.66 15.39 16.04
N ARG A 77 -42.78 14.65 16.10
CA ARG A 77 -44.13 15.19 15.76
C ARG A 77 -44.53 16.33 16.69
N LYS A 78 -44.27 16.19 18.00
CA LYS A 78 -44.55 17.24 19.00
C LYS A 78 -43.68 18.49 18.78
N ARG A 79 -42.44 18.32 18.28
CA ARG A 79 -41.49 19.42 18.08
C ARG A 79 -41.69 20.15 16.75
N ASP A 80 -41.83 19.39 15.66
CA ASP A 80 -41.72 19.91 14.30
C ASP A 80 -43.09 20.09 13.62
N GLY A 81 -44.19 19.64 14.25
CA GLY A 81 -45.57 19.90 13.83
C GLY A 81 -46.01 19.29 12.49
N SER A 82 -45.16 18.49 11.84
CA SER A 82 -45.44 17.89 10.53
C SER A 82 -45.38 16.35 10.57
N GLU A 83 -46.00 15.72 9.58
CA GLU A 83 -46.00 14.25 9.39
C GLU A 83 -44.65 13.73 8.85
N TRP A 84 -43.84 14.64 8.29
CA TRP A 84 -42.53 14.36 7.69
C TRP A 84 -41.40 14.68 8.67
N THR A 85 -41.31 13.88 9.70
CA THR A 85 -40.38 14.10 10.80
C THR A 85 -38.96 13.61 10.46
N TRP A 86 -38.34 14.17 9.42
CA TRP A 86 -36.95 13.87 9.03
C TRP A 86 -35.95 13.92 10.19
N THR A 87 -36.22 14.80 11.17
CA THR A 87 -35.46 14.90 12.42
C THR A 87 -35.36 13.59 13.19
N TYR A 88 -36.43 12.78 13.29
CA TYR A 88 -36.31 11.52 14.04
C TYR A 88 -35.42 10.53 13.33
N TRP A 89 -35.47 10.47 11.99
CA TRP A 89 -34.59 9.60 11.22
C TRP A 89 -33.14 10.00 11.41
N ILE A 90 -32.82 11.29 11.34
CA ILE A 90 -31.45 11.79 11.59
C ILE A 90 -30.99 11.35 13.00
N ASN A 91 -31.79 11.64 14.04
CA ASN A 91 -31.44 11.29 15.42
C ASN A 91 -31.28 9.77 15.62
N PHE A 92 -32.17 8.99 14.99
CA PHE A 92 -32.12 7.54 15.01
C PHE A 92 -30.84 7.01 14.36
N PHE A 93 -30.51 7.47 13.14
CA PHE A 93 -29.31 7.03 12.42
C PHE A 93 -28.02 7.50 13.08
N GLU A 94 -27.99 8.70 13.67
CA GLU A 94 -26.84 9.14 14.47
C GLU A 94 -26.64 8.26 15.71
N SER A 95 -27.73 7.90 16.40
CA SER A 95 -27.68 6.97 17.54
C SER A 95 -27.23 5.57 17.12
N MET A 96 -27.74 5.09 15.98
CA MET A 96 -27.33 3.81 15.40
C MET A 96 -25.85 3.84 14.98
N ASN A 97 -25.38 4.92 14.36
CA ASN A 97 -23.97 5.07 13.99
C ASN A 97 -23.06 5.08 15.21
N ALA A 98 -23.45 5.76 16.29
CA ALA A 98 -22.69 5.74 17.54
C ALA A 98 -22.63 4.32 18.13
N LEU A 99 -23.75 3.60 18.11
CA LEU A 99 -23.83 2.22 18.58
C LEU A 99 -22.99 1.27 17.71
N LEU A 100 -23.08 1.40 16.39
CA LEU A 100 -22.28 0.61 15.45
C LEU A 100 -20.79 0.93 15.54
N TRP A 101 -20.40 2.17 15.87
CA TRP A 101 -19.01 2.51 16.18
C TRP A 101 -18.52 1.86 17.48
N GLU A 102 -19.34 1.85 18.53
CA GLU A 102 -19.02 1.14 19.78
C GLU A 102 -18.89 -0.37 19.52
N PHE A 103 -19.78 -0.93 18.71
CA PHE A 103 -19.73 -2.33 18.31
C PHE A 103 -18.50 -2.62 17.46
N GLU A 104 -18.15 -1.74 16.52
CA GLU A 104 -16.91 -1.84 15.76
C GLU A 104 -15.70 -1.88 16.70
N ALA A 105 -15.63 -0.97 17.68
CA ALA A 105 -14.56 -0.96 18.68
C ALA A 105 -14.54 -2.25 19.51
N LYS A 106 -15.68 -2.70 20.02
CA LYS A 106 -15.79 -3.96 20.80
C LYS A 106 -15.46 -5.19 19.97
N TRP A 107 -15.89 -5.23 18.72
CA TRP A 107 -15.60 -6.30 17.78
C TRP A 107 -14.10 -6.35 17.44
N ASN A 108 -13.47 -5.19 17.33
CA ASN A 108 -12.03 -5.05 17.20
C ASN A 108 -11.30 -5.47 18.50
N GLU A 109 -11.82 -5.15 19.68
CA GLU A 109 -11.27 -5.53 20.99
C GLU A 109 -11.43 -7.03 21.30
N ARG A 110 -12.53 -7.66 20.85
CA ARG A 110 -12.75 -9.13 20.95
C ARG A 110 -11.80 -9.94 20.06
N GLY A 111 -11.02 -9.27 19.21
CA GLY A 111 -10.10 -9.92 18.28
C GLY A 111 -10.78 -10.61 17.09
N GLU A 112 -12.05 -10.29 16.82
CA GLU A 112 -12.85 -10.97 15.78
C GLU A 112 -13.16 -10.11 14.54
N TYR A 113 -12.80 -8.81 14.49
CA TYR A 113 -12.55 -8.21 13.16
C TYR A 113 -11.17 -8.58 12.64
N LEU A 114 -11.24 -9.54 11.75
CA LEU A 114 -10.20 -9.99 10.86
C LEU A 114 -10.51 -9.41 9.47
N GLY A 115 -10.30 -8.12 9.25
CA GLY A 115 -9.99 -7.66 7.89
C GLY A 115 -8.55 -8.05 7.59
N PRO A 116 -8.25 -8.65 6.42
CA PRO A 116 -7.53 -9.92 6.31
C PRO A 116 -6.50 -10.16 7.43
N GLY A 117 -7.00 -10.45 8.62
CA GLY A 117 -6.64 -11.72 9.18
C GLY A 117 -6.74 -12.05 10.62
N GLY A 118 -7.27 -13.27 10.81
CA GLY A 118 -7.23 -14.09 12.02
C GLY A 118 -6.04 -13.79 12.89
N ALA A 119 -6.31 -13.60 14.18
CA ALA A 119 -5.37 -13.90 15.24
C ALA A 119 -5.01 -15.41 15.22
N SER A 120 -4.33 -15.84 14.15
CA SER A 120 -3.11 -16.60 14.35
C SER A 120 -2.09 -15.60 14.87
N SER A 121 -1.47 -15.87 16.02
CA SER A 121 -0.23 -15.23 16.50
C SER A 121 0.29 -14.15 15.53
N GLN A 122 -0.13 -12.89 15.73
CA GLN A 122 0.22 -11.80 14.83
C GLN A 122 1.75 -11.74 14.81
N SER A 123 2.36 -12.26 13.76
CA SER A 123 3.80 -12.42 13.68
C SER A 123 4.36 -11.03 13.44
N SER A 124 4.94 -10.43 14.47
CA SER A 124 5.72 -9.21 14.28
C SER A 124 7.05 -9.59 13.63
N VAL A 125 7.64 -8.69 12.86
CA VAL A 125 9.01 -8.80 12.33
C VAL A 125 9.69 -7.44 12.44
N ASP A 126 11.01 -7.40 12.44
CA ASP A 126 11.76 -6.14 12.51
C ASP A 126 11.69 -5.37 11.18
N VAL A 127 11.74 -6.12 10.07
CA VAL A 127 11.75 -5.57 8.72
C VAL A 127 10.89 -6.43 7.79
N VAL A 128 10.10 -5.79 6.93
CA VAL A 128 9.49 -6.47 5.79
C VAL A 128 10.23 -6.08 4.51
N ILE A 129 10.57 -7.07 3.70
CA ILE A 129 11.11 -6.90 2.35
C ILE A 129 10.03 -7.30 1.35
N LEU A 130 9.51 -6.32 0.61
CA LEU A 130 8.56 -6.55 -0.47
C LEU A 130 9.30 -6.55 -1.81
N THR A 131 9.04 -7.57 -2.59
CA THR A 131 9.53 -7.73 -3.98
C THR A 131 8.34 -7.90 -4.92
N VAL A 132 8.56 -7.75 -6.22
CA VAL A 132 7.49 -7.79 -7.23
C VAL A 132 7.59 -9.07 -8.05
N LEU A 133 8.77 -9.35 -8.61
CA LEU A 133 9.02 -10.43 -9.56
C LEU A 133 9.68 -11.67 -8.91
N PRO A 134 9.55 -12.86 -9.52
CA PRO A 134 10.20 -14.09 -9.02
C PRO A 134 11.71 -13.97 -8.86
N GLU A 135 12.41 -13.29 -9.78
CA GLU A 135 13.84 -13.08 -9.74
C GLU A 135 14.27 -12.21 -8.55
N GLU A 136 13.49 -11.18 -8.24
CA GLU A 136 13.69 -10.28 -7.10
C GLU A 136 13.47 -11.03 -5.78
N PHE A 137 12.35 -11.76 -5.69
CA PHE A 137 12.02 -12.57 -4.52
C PHE A 137 13.10 -13.61 -4.23
N ASN A 138 13.49 -14.38 -5.26
CA ASN A 138 14.52 -15.40 -5.13
C ASN A 138 15.89 -14.80 -4.78
N ALA A 139 16.23 -13.63 -5.33
CA ALA A 139 17.48 -12.95 -5.02
C ALA A 139 17.59 -12.59 -3.53
N VAL A 140 16.50 -12.18 -2.88
CA VAL A 140 16.46 -11.93 -1.43
C VAL A 140 16.52 -13.24 -0.64
N CYS A 141 15.65 -14.20 -0.96
CA CYS A 141 15.55 -15.48 -0.25
C CYS A 141 16.86 -16.28 -0.19
N THR A 142 17.69 -16.19 -1.24
CA THR A 142 18.98 -16.90 -1.28
C THR A 142 20.05 -16.29 -0.36
N LYS A 143 19.84 -15.08 0.18
CA LYS A 143 20.82 -14.34 0.99
C LYS A 143 20.52 -14.30 2.49
N VAL A 144 19.37 -14.81 2.89
CA VAL A 144 18.95 -14.88 4.30
C VAL A 144 19.18 -16.28 4.87
N VAL A 145 19.04 -16.42 6.18
CA VAL A 145 19.15 -17.71 6.88
C VAL A 145 17.84 -18.05 7.59
N ASP A 146 17.65 -19.30 7.98
CA ASP A 146 16.43 -19.77 8.67
C ASP A 146 15.13 -19.48 7.89
N LEU A 147 15.20 -19.60 6.56
CA LEU A 147 14.09 -19.33 5.65
C LEU A 147 12.98 -20.37 5.83
N LYS A 148 11.78 -19.90 6.16
CA LYS A 148 10.60 -20.72 6.48
C LYS A 148 9.38 -20.15 5.78
N GLN A 149 8.40 -21.00 5.51
CA GLN A 149 7.08 -20.51 5.13
C GLN A 149 6.50 -19.69 6.28
N ALA A 150 5.89 -18.55 5.96
CA ALA A 150 5.20 -17.77 6.98
C ALA A 150 4.06 -18.57 7.59
N PRO A 151 3.77 -18.41 8.90
CA PRO A 151 2.64 -19.08 9.53
C PRO A 151 1.34 -18.82 8.75
N SER A 152 0.61 -19.90 8.48
CA SER A 152 -0.71 -19.84 7.88
C SER A 152 -1.67 -19.09 8.80
N ARG A 153 -2.45 -18.16 8.24
CA ARG A 153 -3.53 -17.50 8.98
C ARG A 153 -4.86 -18.15 8.62
N LYS A 154 -5.67 -18.45 9.62
CA LYS A 154 -7.01 -19.03 9.40
C LYS A 154 -7.81 -18.08 8.49
N HIS A 155 -8.40 -18.63 7.43
CA HIS A 155 -9.21 -17.91 6.46
C HIS A 155 -8.53 -16.77 5.69
N GLN A 156 -7.19 -16.70 5.64
CA GLN A 156 -6.52 -15.92 4.59
C GLN A 156 -5.55 -16.78 3.79
N PRO A 157 -5.63 -16.74 2.45
CA PRO A 157 -4.57 -17.27 1.61
C PRO A 157 -3.28 -16.49 1.80
N ASN A 158 -2.15 -17.14 1.55
CA ASN A 158 -0.86 -16.48 1.48
C ASN A 158 -0.71 -15.74 0.15
N LEU A 159 -1.36 -14.58 0.03
CA LEU A 159 -1.46 -13.80 -1.23
C LEU A 159 -0.10 -13.39 -1.79
N TYR A 160 0.90 -13.18 -0.92
CA TYR A 160 2.20 -12.63 -1.29
C TYR A 160 3.34 -13.65 -1.14
N ALA A 161 3.02 -14.95 -1.14
CA ALA A 161 3.99 -16.03 -0.96
C ALA A 161 4.95 -15.82 0.22
N TRP A 162 4.44 -15.23 1.31
CA TRP A 162 5.21 -14.81 2.48
C TRP A 162 6.13 -15.91 3.00
N GLN A 163 7.39 -15.54 3.20
CA GLN A 163 8.39 -16.31 3.93
C GLN A 163 8.90 -15.49 5.10
N THR A 164 9.33 -16.16 6.17
CA THR A 164 10.05 -15.55 7.29
C THR A 164 11.48 -16.04 7.29
N ALA A 165 12.40 -15.20 7.72
CA ALA A 165 13.81 -15.52 7.79
C ALA A 165 14.53 -14.70 8.87
N LYS A 166 15.82 -14.92 8.99
CA LYS A 166 16.73 -14.12 9.82
C LYS A 166 17.84 -13.50 8.98
N ILE A 167 18.25 -12.29 9.36
CA ILE A 167 19.48 -11.65 8.88
C ILE A 167 20.43 -11.51 10.07
N LYS A 168 21.62 -12.11 9.95
CA LYS A 168 22.65 -12.08 10.99
C LYS A 168 23.26 -10.68 11.10
N SER A 169 23.36 -10.15 12.32
CA SER A 169 24.06 -8.90 12.63
C SER A 169 24.83 -9.04 13.93
N ASP A 170 25.88 -8.24 14.09
CA ASP A 170 26.63 -8.12 15.35
C ASP A 170 25.77 -7.57 16.50
N LYS A 171 24.63 -6.94 16.17
CA LYS A 171 23.64 -6.42 17.14
C LYS A 171 22.58 -7.46 17.55
N GLY A 172 22.64 -8.67 17.01
CA GLY A 172 21.60 -9.70 17.12
C GLY A 172 20.97 -10.04 15.78
N ASP A 173 20.19 -11.11 15.72
CA ASP A 173 19.52 -11.51 14.47
C ASP A 173 18.28 -10.65 14.22
N TYR A 174 18.17 -10.02 13.05
CA TYR A 174 16.92 -9.39 12.60
C TYR A 174 15.96 -10.46 12.09
N SER A 175 14.73 -10.45 12.60
CA SER A 175 13.60 -11.19 12.04
C SER A 175 13.03 -10.44 10.84
N VAL A 176 12.87 -11.13 9.71
CA VAL A 176 12.35 -10.51 8.49
C VAL A 176 11.21 -11.31 7.89
N ALA A 177 10.24 -10.61 7.29
CA ALA A 177 9.28 -11.21 6.37
C ALA A 177 9.61 -10.79 4.93
N ILE A 178 9.54 -11.73 4.00
CA ILE A 178 9.84 -11.53 2.59
C ILE A 178 8.58 -11.90 1.80
N GLY A 179 8.09 -10.98 0.97
CA GLY A 179 6.88 -11.17 0.17
C GLY A 179 7.10 -10.84 -1.30
N MET A 180 6.33 -11.50 -2.17
CA MET A 180 6.29 -11.26 -3.61
C MET A 180 4.88 -10.81 -4.02
N MET A 181 4.77 -9.61 -4.62
CA MET A 181 3.49 -9.08 -5.09
C MET A 181 2.94 -9.84 -6.31
N GLY A 182 3.84 -10.35 -7.16
CA GLY A 182 3.50 -11.14 -8.35
C GLY A 182 3.13 -10.33 -9.59
N HIS A 183 2.66 -9.09 -9.41
CA HIS A 183 2.33 -8.18 -10.51
C HIS A 183 2.82 -6.76 -10.24
N ALA A 184 3.40 -6.15 -11.27
CA ALA A 184 3.77 -4.74 -11.29
C ALA A 184 2.54 -3.82 -11.20
N GLY A 185 2.79 -2.54 -10.93
CA GLY A 185 1.77 -1.48 -10.90
C GLY A 185 1.47 -0.95 -9.50
N ASN A 186 1.09 0.34 -9.44
CA ASN A 186 0.91 1.07 -8.20
C ASN A 186 -0.29 0.56 -7.41
N THR A 187 -1.36 0.12 -8.08
CA THR A 187 -2.54 -0.42 -7.38
C THR A 187 -2.19 -1.70 -6.61
N ASN A 188 -1.47 -2.62 -7.25
CA ASN A 188 -1.01 -3.86 -6.63
C ASN A 188 -0.04 -3.58 -5.47
N SER A 189 0.90 -2.66 -5.69
CA SER A 189 1.86 -2.21 -4.69
C SER A 189 1.19 -1.59 -3.46
N ALA A 190 0.21 -0.70 -3.65
CA ALA A 190 -0.53 -0.07 -2.57
C ALA A 190 -1.28 -1.11 -1.72
N MET A 191 -2.00 -2.04 -2.37
CA MET A 191 -2.70 -3.12 -1.67
C MET A 191 -1.73 -4.01 -0.88
N ALA A 192 -0.60 -4.39 -1.49
CA ALA A 192 0.40 -5.22 -0.83
C ALA A 192 1.03 -4.53 0.39
N VAL A 193 1.30 -3.23 0.33
CA VAL A 193 1.84 -2.47 1.45
C VAL A 193 0.81 -2.33 2.57
N LEU A 194 -0.46 -2.02 2.28
CA LEU A 194 -1.51 -1.95 3.29
C LEU A 194 -1.71 -3.30 4.00
N ASP A 195 -1.78 -4.38 3.24
CA ASP A 195 -1.87 -5.75 3.78
C ASP A 195 -0.61 -6.10 4.60
N THR A 196 0.56 -5.63 4.18
CA THR A 196 1.82 -5.80 4.91
C THR A 196 1.77 -5.13 6.28
N VAL A 197 1.34 -3.86 6.32
CA VAL A 197 1.20 -3.09 7.55
C VAL A 197 0.22 -3.78 8.50
N ALA A 198 -0.94 -4.21 8.00
CA ALA A 198 -1.95 -4.92 8.77
C ALA A 198 -1.46 -6.30 9.27
N ARG A 199 -0.66 -7.00 8.45
CA ARG A 199 -0.19 -8.35 8.76
C ARG A 199 0.95 -8.35 9.77
N TRP A 200 1.99 -7.56 9.55
CA TRP A 200 3.31 -7.81 10.15
C TRP A 200 3.70 -6.88 11.31
N LYS A 201 2.89 -5.85 11.63
CA LYS A 201 3.21 -4.87 12.69
C LYS A 201 4.69 -4.43 12.66
N THR A 202 5.21 -4.18 11.46
CA THR A 202 6.62 -3.88 11.23
C THR A 202 6.88 -2.40 11.43
N SER A 203 8.08 -2.06 11.91
CA SER A 203 8.55 -0.66 11.93
C SER A 203 9.10 -0.21 10.58
N TYR A 204 9.48 -1.15 9.70
CA TYR A 204 10.12 -0.83 8.43
C TYR A 204 9.66 -1.72 7.28
N ILE A 205 9.44 -1.09 6.11
CA ILE A 205 9.16 -1.76 4.84
C ILE A 205 10.21 -1.32 3.82
N LEU A 206 10.89 -2.29 3.22
CA LEU A 206 11.82 -2.08 2.11
C LEU A 206 11.18 -2.62 0.82
N LEU A 207 10.99 -1.76 -0.18
CA LEU A 207 10.58 -2.17 -1.52
C LEU A 207 11.83 -2.46 -2.35
N VAL A 208 12.07 -3.73 -2.65
CA VAL A 208 13.30 -4.20 -3.31
C VAL A 208 12.96 -4.81 -4.65
N GLY A 209 13.63 -4.34 -5.70
CA GLY A 209 13.44 -4.89 -7.03
C GLY A 209 14.36 -4.30 -8.08
N ILE A 210 13.93 -4.29 -9.34
CA ILE A 210 14.66 -3.71 -10.47
C ILE A 210 14.03 -2.41 -10.98
N ALA A 211 14.79 -1.63 -11.74
CA ALA A 211 14.35 -0.42 -12.41
C ALA A 211 15.11 -0.18 -13.72
N GLY A 212 14.52 0.64 -14.61
CA GLY A 212 15.21 1.19 -15.77
C GLY A 212 16.05 2.41 -15.36
N GLY A 213 17.30 2.47 -15.80
CA GLY A 213 18.23 3.56 -15.51
C GLY A 213 18.20 4.65 -16.58
N LEU A 214 18.11 5.90 -16.16
CA LEU A 214 18.00 7.07 -17.03
C LEU A 214 19.30 7.89 -17.00
N LYS A 215 19.51 8.66 -15.94
CA LYS A 215 20.60 9.63 -15.84
C LYS A 215 21.60 9.25 -14.76
N ASP A 216 22.88 9.32 -15.10
CA ASP A 216 24.02 9.13 -14.18
C ASP A 216 24.05 7.77 -13.47
N VAL A 217 23.54 6.72 -14.13
CA VAL A 217 23.48 5.34 -13.62
C VAL A 217 23.90 4.32 -14.68
N ALA A 218 24.41 3.17 -14.24
CA ALA A 218 24.76 2.03 -15.09
C ALA A 218 24.02 0.77 -14.66
N LYS A 219 23.90 -0.21 -15.56
CA LYS A 219 23.29 -1.49 -15.24
C LYS A 219 24.05 -2.20 -14.13
N GLY A 220 23.30 -2.75 -13.17
CA GLY A 220 23.83 -3.34 -11.95
C GLY A 220 23.91 -2.38 -10.77
N ASP A 221 23.96 -1.05 -11.00
CA ASP A 221 23.93 -0.07 -9.91
C ASP A 221 22.67 -0.25 -9.04
N VAL A 222 22.79 0.12 -7.77
CA VAL A 222 21.71 0.10 -6.79
C VAL A 222 21.29 1.53 -6.50
N ILE A 223 20.05 1.87 -6.85
CA ILE A 223 19.43 3.14 -6.53
C ILE A 223 18.68 3.05 -5.20
N LEU A 224 19.00 3.98 -4.31
CA LEU A 224 18.23 4.28 -3.11
C LEU A 224 17.36 5.49 -3.43
N ALA A 225 16.05 5.27 -3.50
CA ALA A 225 15.14 6.36 -3.83
C ALA A 225 15.09 7.35 -2.67
N ASP A 226 15.54 8.57 -2.90
CA ASP A 226 15.39 9.70 -1.98
C ASP A 226 13.97 10.26 -2.07
N VAL A 227 13.52 10.45 -3.31
CA VAL A 227 12.19 10.93 -3.66
C VAL A 227 11.64 10.05 -4.77
N ILE A 228 10.38 9.65 -4.64
CA ILE A 228 9.62 8.93 -5.65
C ILE A 228 8.57 9.86 -6.24
N TYR A 229 8.64 10.11 -7.54
CA TYR A 229 7.69 10.93 -8.27
C TYR A 229 6.62 10.06 -8.93
N GLY A 230 5.36 10.17 -8.50
CA GLY A 230 4.20 9.60 -9.17
C GLY A 230 3.91 10.32 -10.49
N TYR A 231 4.73 10.05 -11.51
CA TYR A 231 4.89 10.94 -12.68
C TYR A 231 3.64 11.06 -13.55
N GLU A 232 2.70 10.13 -13.42
CA GLU A 232 1.49 10.09 -14.23
C GLU A 232 0.40 11.05 -13.76
N TYR A 233 0.51 11.57 -12.54
CA TYR A 233 -0.44 12.55 -12.04
C TYR A 233 -0.23 13.90 -12.74
N GLY A 234 -1.23 14.35 -13.50
CA GLY A 234 -1.12 15.60 -14.24
C GLY A 234 -2.36 15.93 -15.05
N LYS A 235 -2.25 16.99 -15.86
CA LYS A 235 -3.29 17.39 -16.81
C LYS A 235 -2.82 17.06 -18.22
N ILE A 236 -3.73 16.59 -19.07
CA ILE A 236 -3.48 16.44 -20.51
C ILE A 236 -4.15 17.62 -21.22
N GLU A 237 -3.36 18.38 -21.98
CA GLU A 237 -3.85 19.37 -22.95
C GLU A 237 -3.28 19.02 -24.35
N LYS A 238 -2.66 19.99 -25.04
CA LYS A 238 -1.84 19.70 -26.23
C LYS A 238 -0.64 18.80 -25.89
N THR A 239 -0.14 18.92 -24.67
CA THR A 239 0.96 18.14 -24.10
C THR A 239 0.59 17.72 -22.68
N PHE A 240 1.31 16.76 -22.12
CA PHE A 240 1.17 16.41 -20.71
C PHE A 240 1.76 17.52 -19.81
N MET A 241 1.08 17.82 -18.71
CA MET A 241 1.49 18.77 -17.68
C MET A 241 1.55 18.05 -16.33
N PRO A 242 2.72 17.52 -15.92
CA PRO A 242 2.84 16.76 -14.68
C PRO A 242 2.61 17.64 -13.44
N ARG A 243 1.98 17.08 -12.42
CA ARG A 243 1.70 17.69 -11.11
C ARG A 243 2.45 16.95 -10.02
N ASP A 244 2.71 17.63 -8.91
CA ASP A 244 3.45 17.04 -7.80
C ASP A 244 2.60 15.99 -7.09
N ARG A 245 3.22 14.82 -6.90
CA ARG A 245 2.72 13.70 -6.11
C ARG A 245 3.95 12.86 -5.79
N ASN A 246 4.60 13.24 -4.69
CA ASN A 246 5.95 12.80 -4.38
C ASN A 246 5.94 12.10 -3.04
N TYR A 247 6.77 11.08 -2.88
CA TYR A 247 6.91 10.31 -1.65
C TYR A 247 8.38 10.27 -1.25
N ASP A 248 8.66 10.72 -0.04
CA ASP A 248 10.03 10.80 0.49
C ASP A 248 10.41 9.51 1.21
N ALA A 249 11.69 9.14 1.15
CA ALA A 249 12.21 8.04 1.97
C ALA A 249 12.34 8.42 3.45
N ASP A 250 12.30 7.39 4.30
CA ASP A 250 12.68 7.54 5.70
C ASP A 250 14.16 7.96 5.81
N LYS A 251 14.41 9.05 6.52
CA LYS A 251 15.75 9.65 6.64
C LYS A 251 16.75 8.74 7.34
N GLY A 252 16.31 7.95 8.31
CA GLY A 252 17.16 7.01 9.03
C GLY A 252 17.60 5.87 8.11
N LEU A 253 16.64 5.27 7.40
CA LEU A 253 16.91 4.23 6.40
C LEU A 253 17.84 4.75 5.30
N LEU A 254 17.53 5.91 4.70
CA LEU A 254 18.30 6.45 3.59
C LEU A 254 19.75 6.78 3.99
N ASN A 255 19.95 7.46 5.12
CA ASN A 255 21.29 7.82 5.58
C ASN A 255 22.11 6.59 5.97
N GLY A 256 21.50 5.62 6.67
CA GLY A 256 22.17 4.36 7.02
C GLY A 256 22.56 3.56 5.79
N ALA A 257 21.67 3.45 4.81
CA ALA A 257 21.92 2.75 3.56
C ALA A 257 23.03 3.47 2.75
N MET A 258 23.01 4.79 2.64
CA MET A 258 24.07 5.55 1.97
C MET A 258 25.42 5.37 2.65
N ALA A 259 25.48 5.45 3.98
CA ALA A 259 26.71 5.21 4.73
C ALA A 259 27.24 3.78 4.50
N HIS A 260 26.34 2.79 4.46
CA HIS A 260 26.72 1.40 4.16
C HIS A 260 27.25 1.24 2.74
N GLY A 261 26.66 1.92 1.76
CA GLY A 261 27.05 1.85 0.34
C GLY A 261 28.45 2.38 0.05
N ILE A 262 29.03 3.18 0.95
CA ILE A 262 30.44 3.61 0.88
C ILE A 262 31.37 2.41 1.10
N SER A 263 30.98 1.46 1.96
CA SER A 263 31.69 0.20 2.08
C SER A 263 31.41 -0.65 0.84
N ASN A 264 32.45 -1.30 0.29
CA ASN A 264 32.27 -2.19 -0.86
C ASN A 264 31.99 -3.65 -0.42
N ASP A 265 31.81 -3.92 0.88
CA ASP A 265 31.70 -5.28 1.41
C ASP A 265 30.40 -5.99 1.01
N TRP A 266 29.32 -5.23 0.82
CA TRP A 266 28.05 -5.77 0.34
C TRP A 266 28.19 -6.47 -1.03
N LYS A 267 29.15 -6.06 -1.86
CA LYS A 267 29.41 -6.66 -3.18
C LYS A 267 29.80 -8.13 -3.08
N ARG A 268 30.35 -8.59 -1.94
CA ARG A 268 30.71 -9.99 -1.69
C ARG A 268 29.49 -10.91 -1.62
N LEU A 269 28.30 -10.36 -1.39
CA LEU A 269 27.04 -11.11 -1.37
C LEU A 269 26.41 -11.26 -2.78
N ILE A 270 26.97 -10.61 -3.81
CA ILE A 270 26.51 -10.77 -5.20
C ILE A 270 26.97 -12.15 -5.70
N ARG A 271 26.01 -12.97 -6.14
CA ARG A 271 26.20 -14.33 -6.65
C ARG A 271 25.93 -14.43 -8.15
N ALA A 272 25.04 -13.60 -8.69
CA ALA A 272 24.77 -13.57 -10.12
C ALA A 272 25.96 -12.97 -10.87
N ARG A 273 26.29 -13.54 -12.02
CA ARG A 273 27.28 -12.95 -12.93
C ARG A 273 26.57 -11.95 -13.85
N PRO A 274 27.14 -10.75 -14.06
CA PRO A 274 26.56 -9.82 -14.99
C PRO A 274 26.78 -10.29 -16.44
N PRO A 275 25.88 -9.99 -17.38
CA PRO A 275 26.05 -10.32 -18.80
C PRO A 275 27.33 -9.74 -19.41
N THR A 276 27.75 -8.57 -18.95
CA THR A 276 29.05 -7.96 -19.28
C THR A 276 29.72 -7.47 -17.99
N SER A 277 31.01 -7.14 -18.02
CA SER A 277 31.70 -6.58 -16.85
C SER A 277 30.91 -5.41 -16.25
N ALA A 278 30.65 -5.48 -14.94
CA ALA A 278 29.89 -4.48 -14.20
C ALA A 278 30.53 -4.29 -12.82
N GLU A 279 30.61 -3.04 -12.37
CA GLU A 279 31.06 -2.66 -11.04
C GLU A 279 29.97 -1.83 -10.37
N PRO A 280 29.02 -2.48 -9.68
CA PRO A 280 27.81 -1.79 -9.24
C PRO A 280 28.15 -0.79 -8.13
N LYS A 281 27.48 0.36 -8.16
CA LYS A 281 27.59 1.43 -7.16
C LYS A 281 26.25 1.62 -6.46
N VAL A 282 26.29 2.22 -5.28
CA VAL A 282 25.09 2.66 -4.56
C VAL A 282 24.91 4.15 -4.81
N ILE A 283 23.73 4.53 -5.29
CA ILE A 283 23.42 5.90 -5.71
C ILE A 283 22.15 6.34 -5.01
N ARG A 284 22.22 7.46 -4.28
CA ARG A 284 21.02 8.19 -3.84
C ARG A 284 20.43 8.87 -5.07
N GLY A 285 19.18 8.56 -5.40
CA GLY A 285 18.58 9.04 -6.64
C GLY A 285 17.11 9.39 -6.53
N GLU A 286 16.66 10.16 -7.50
CA GLU A 286 15.26 10.49 -7.74
C GLU A 286 14.64 9.46 -8.70
N VAL A 287 13.46 8.94 -8.39
CA VAL A 287 12.86 7.84 -9.15
C VAL A 287 11.46 8.21 -9.65
N ALA A 288 11.21 8.00 -10.93
CA ALA A 288 9.89 8.11 -11.53
C ALA A 288 9.11 6.79 -11.35
N SER A 289 7.89 6.87 -10.85
CA SER A 289 7.00 5.72 -10.64
C SER A 289 5.65 5.90 -11.32
N GLY A 290 5.21 4.91 -12.10
CA GLY A 290 3.94 4.96 -12.85
C GLY A 290 3.52 3.61 -13.42
N GLU A 291 2.38 3.55 -14.13
CA GLU A 291 1.84 2.29 -14.68
C GLU A 291 2.44 1.91 -16.04
N LYS A 292 3.35 2.71 -16.61
CA LYS A 292 3.90 2.46 -17.95
C LYS A 292 5.34 1.97 -17.86
N VAL A 293 5.65 0.97 -18.67
CA VAL A 293 7.03 0.66 -19.05
C VAL A 293 7.54 1.80 -19.94
N VAL A 294 8.66 2.41 -19.55
CA VAL A 294 9.29 3.49 -20.31
C VAL A 294 10.53 2.93 -20.99
N ASP A 295 10.41 2.55 -22.26
CA ASP A 295 11.56 2.12 -23.07
C ASP A 295 12.22 3.30 -23.82
N ASP A 296 11.45 4.34 -24.13
CA ASP A 296 11.93 5.56 -24.79
C ASP A 296 11.59 6.82 -23.97
N PRO A 297 12.57 7.39 -23.25
CA PRO A 297 12.37 8.59 -22.44
C PRO A 297 12.21 9.89 -23.27
N THR A 298 12.44 9.84 -24.59
CA THR A 298 12.19 10.95 -25.53
C THR A 298 10.75 10.97 -26.05
N ASN A 299 9.90 10.06 -25.56
CA ASN A 299 8.47 10.14 -25.82
C ASN A 299 7.89 11.48 -25.32
N ALA A 300 7.07 12.15 -26.13
CA ALA A 300 6.51 13.47 -25.81
C ALA A 300 5.77 13.55 -24.45
N PHE A 301 5.23 12.44 -23.94
CA PHE A 301 4.68 12.38 -22.58
C PHE A 301 5.78 12.37 -21.52
N PHE A 302 6.79 11.50 -21.66
CA PHE A 302 7.84 11.31 -20.66
C PHE A 302 8.89 12.42 -20.69
N GLU A 303 9.10 13.07 -21.85
CA GLU A 303 9.90 14.30 -21.92
C GLU A 303 9.35 15.37 -20.99
N ARG A 304 8.03 15.53 -20.89
CA ARG A 304 7.40 16.48 -19.96
C ARG A 304 7.64 16.13 -18.50
N VAL A 305 7.77 14.84 -18.18
CA VAL A 305 8.15 14.35 -16.85
C VAL A 305 9.59 14.76 -16.54
N LEU A 306 10.52 14.53 -17.46
CA LEU A 306 11.94 14.87 -17.28
C LEU A 306 12.20 16.39 -17.32
N GLU A 307 11.42 17.16 -18.09
CA GLU A 307 11.45 18.63 -18.06
C GLU A 307 11.07 19.15 -16.66
N LYS A 308 10.07 18.54 -16.02
CA LYS A 308 9.64 18.93 -14.68
C LYS A 308 10.65 18.50 -13.60
N TRP A 309 11.15 17.28 -13.70
CA TRP A 309 12.06 16.68 -12.71
C TRP A 309 13.35 16.19 -13.39
N PRO A 310 14.29 17.10 -13.72
CA PRO A 310 15.47 16.81 -14.54
C PRO A 310 16.56 15.99 -13.84
N LYS A 311 16.34 15.63 -12.58
CA LYS A 311 17.26 14.85 -11.74
C LYS A 311 16.84 13.38 -11.60
N ILE A 312 15.70 12.99 -12.16
CA ILE A 312 15.27 11.58 -12.19
C ILE A 312 16.39 10.69 -12.75
N ASN A 313 16.82 9.72 -11.94
CA ASN A 313 17.88 8.78 -12.24
C ASN A 313 17.34 7.45 -12.76
N ALA A 314 16.13 7.07 -12.36
CA ALA A 314 15.54 5.76 -12.69
C ALA A 314 14.02 5.84 -12.84
N VAL A 315 13.45 4.81 -13.47
CA VAL A 315 12.00 4.64 -13.66
C VAL A 315 11.57 3.21 -13.33
N GLU A 316 10.46 3.06 -12.61
CA GLU A 316 9.87 1.79 -12.21
C GLU A 316 8.34 1.90 -12.07
N MET A 317 7.66 0.85 -11.58
CA MET A 317 6.20 0.73 -11.67
C MET A 317 5.44 0.50 -10.36
N GLU A 318 6.10 0.57 -9.18
CA GLU A 318 5.43 0.24 -7.90
C GLU A 318 5.60 1.29 -6.80
N GLY A 319 6.66 2.10 -6.86
CA GLY A 319 7.08 3.00 -5.78
C GLY A 319 6.03 4.02 -5.37
N ALA A 320 5.28 4.60 -6.32
CA ALA A 320 4.25 5.59 -6.02
C ALA A 320 3.04 4.97 -5.33
N GLY A 321 2.67 3.74 -5.68
CA GLY A 321 1.66 2.96 -4.97
C GLY A 321 2.08 2.62 -3.55
N ALA A 322 3.31 2.16 -3.38
CA ALA A 322 3.87 1.88 -2.06
C ALA A 322 3.91 3.14 -1.18
N GLY A 323 4.45 4.24 -1.70
CA GLY A 323 4.49 5.53 -1.01
C GLY A 323 3.10 6.02 -0.60
N SER A 324 2.12 5.93 -1.49
CA SER A 324 0.73 6.29 -1.17
C SER A 324 0.14 5.46 -0.03
N ALA A 325 0.46 4.17 0.04
CA ALA A 325 0.01 3.30 1.12
C ALA A 325 0.71 3.60 2.46
N ILE A 326 1.98 4.01 2.42
CA ILE A 326 2.72 4.48 3.61
C ILE A 326 2.10 5.77 4.15
N ASP A 327 1.81 6.75 3.28
CA ASP A 327 1.12 7.99 3.68
C ASP A 327 -0.24 7.68 4.33
N GLN A 328 -0.99 6.73 3.77
CA GLN A 328 -2.26 6.28 4.35
C GLN A 328 -2.05 5.62 5.73
N ALA A 329 -1.03 4.78 5.89
CA ALA A 329 -0.71 4.17 7.19
C ALA A 329 -0.35 5.25 8.23
N HIS A 330 0.41 6.27 7.85
CA HIS A 330 0.75 7.41 8.71
C HIS A 330 -0.49 8.22 9.09
N ALA A 331 -1.40 8.46 8.14
CA ALA A 331 -2.69 9.11 8.40
C ALA A 331 -3.57 8.30 9.38
N MET A 332 -3.38 6.98 9.43
CA MET A 332 -3.99 6.07 10.41
C MET A 332 -3.14 5.90 11.68
N HIS A 333 -2.20 6.82 11.94
CA HIS A 333 -1.31 6.82 13.12
C HIS A 333 -0.42 5.59 13.25
N THR A 334 -0.20 4.85 12.16
CA THR A 334 0.76 3.74 12.14
C THR A 334 2.10 4.26 11.62
N THR A 335 3.10 4.33 12.50
CA THR A 335 4.45 4.77 12.11
C THR A 335 5.20 3.61 11.47
N VAL A 336 5.55 3.76 10.20
CA VAL A 336 6.35 2.79 9.45
C VAL A 336 7.34 3.53 8.57
N GLY A 337 8.63 3.21 8.69
CA GLY A 337 9.68 3.73 7.83
C GLY A 337 9.70 3.00 6.48
N PHE A 338 9.98 3.74 5.42
CA PHE A 338 9.95 3.22 4.05
C PHE A 338 11.22 3.60 3.28
N LEU A 339 11.77 2.65 2.53
CA LEU A 339 12.84 2.91 1.56
C LEU A 339 12.65 1.99 0.35
N MET A 340 12.78 2.56 -0.85
CA MET A 340 12.83 1.80 -2.09
C MET A 340 14.28 1.63 -2.56
N ILE A 341 14.64 0.39 -2.88
CA ILE A 341 15.97 -0.05 -3.29
C ILE A 341 15.85 -0.78 -4.62
N ARG A 342 16.42 -0.23 -5.70
CA ARG A 342 16.29 -0.79 -7.05
C ARG A 342 17.63 -1.09 -7.69
N GLY A 343 17.80 -2.28 -8.25
CA GLY A 343 18.91 -2.60 -9.13
C GLY A 343 18.60 -2.18 -10.57
N ILE A 344 19.55 -1.56 -11.27
CA ILE A 344 19.33 -1.12 -12.66
C ILE A 344 19.44 -2.32 -13.62
N SER A 345 18.35 -2.67 -14.29
CA SER A 345 18.27 -3.80 -15.24
C SER A 345 18.50 -3.37 -16.69
N ASP A 346 18.01 -2.20 -17.08
CA ASP A 346 18.02 -1.74 -18.46
C ASP A 346 18.24 -0.23 -18.51
N LEU A 347 18.57 0.30 -19.69
CA LEU A 347 18.79 1.73 -19.91
C LEU A 347 17.86 2.21 -21.04
N PRO A 348 16.64 2.69 -20.70
CA PRO A 348 15.72 3.31 -21.65
C PRO A 348 16.41 4.41 -22.47
N ARG A 349 16.14 4.46 -23.78
CA ARG A 349 16.83 5.36 -24.72
C ARG A 349 16.00 5.61 -25.97
N ALA A 350 16.30 6.72 -26.66
CA ALA A 350 15.63 7.12 -27.88
C ALA A 350 15.64 5.99 -28.94
N THR A 351 14.48 5.69 -29.51
CA THR A 351 14.33 4.74 -30.61
C THR A 351 14.37 5.50 -31.93
N THR A 352 15.40 5.26 -32.77
CA THR A 352 15.44 5.89 -34.10
C THR A 352 14.52 5.16 -35.11
N THR A 353 14.04 5.86 -36.13
CA THR A 353 13.12 5.31 -37.15
C THR A 353 13.69 4.11 -37.93
N ALA A 354 15.02 4.00 -38.04
CA ALA A 354 15.69 2.82 -38.63
C ALA A 354 15.71 1.59 -37.70
N GLN A 355 15.59 1.80 -36.38
CA GLN A 355 15.63 0.77 -35.36
C GLN A 355 14.24 0.23 -34.99
N ALA A 356 13.18 1.03 -35.18
CA ALA A 356 11.81 0.68 -34.81
C ALA A 356 11.27 -0.64 -35.42
N VAL A 357 11.80 -1.07 -36.58
CA VAL A 357 11.37 -2.31 -37.28
C VAL A 357 12.11 -3.57 -36.79
N SER A 358 13.28 -3.41 -36.14
CA SER A 358 14.10 -4.54 -35.66
C SER A 358 14.31 -4.58 -34.13
N GLU A 359 14.02 -3.48 -33.42
CA GLU A 359 14.36 -3.27 -32.00
C GLU A 359 13.14 -3.10 -31.07
N ALA A 360 11.92 -3.42 -31.53
CA ALA A 360 10.69 -3.31 -30.74
C ALA A 360 10.70 -4.09 -29.40
N SER A 361 11.70 -4.95 -29.18
CA SER A 361 11.93 -5.71 -27.95
C SER A 361 13.32 -5.53 -27.34
N ARG A 362 14.12 -4.55 -27.78
CA ARG A 362 15.50 -4.38 -27.29
C ARG A 362 15.57 -4.05 -25.80
N GLY A 363 14.68 -3.17 -25.31
CA GLY A 363 14.54 -2.87 -23.88
C GLY A 363 14.16 -4.13 -23.09
N THR A 364 13.19 -4.90 -23.60
CA THR A 364 12.78 -6.19 -23.02
C THR A 364 13.91 -7.19 -22.95
N HIS A 365 14.66 -7.41 -24.04
CA HIS A 365 15.78 -8.36 -24.06
C HIS A 365 16.90 -7.93 -23.10
N GLU A 366 17.26 -6.63 -23.11
CA GLU A 366 18.27 -6.11 -22.19
C GLU A 366 17.84 -6.29 -20.73
N ARG A 367 16.58 -5.99 -20.42
CA ARG A 367 15.99 -6.24 -19.10
C ARG A 367 16.01 -7.72 -18.74
N ASP A 368 15.66 -8.62 -19.66
CA ASP A 368 15.65 -10.07 -19.41
C ASP A 368 17.06 -10.64 -19.15
N ASP A 369 18.08 -10.15 -19.85
CA ASP A 369 19.47 -10.55 -19.64
C ASP A 369 20.01 -10.08 -18.27
N TRP A 370 19.63 -8.87 -17.86
CA TRP A 370 20.19 -8.21 -16.69
C TRP A 370 19.36 -8.32 -15.42
N LYS A 371 18.04 -8.58 -15.50
CA LYS A 371 17.13 -8.58 -14.34
C LYS A 371 17.63 -9.48 -13.21
N LYS A 372 18.21 -10.64 -13.54
CA LYS A 372 18.76 -11.55 -12.53
C LYS A 372 19.95 -10.93 -11.80
N TYR A 373 20.84 -10.25 -12.50
CA TYR A 373 21.98 -9.57 -11.90
C TYR A 373 21.54 -8.34 -11.10
N ALA A 374 20.67 -7.50 -11.67
CA ALA A 374 20.15 -6.30 -11.02
C ALA A 374 19.35 -6.63 -9.74
N ALA A 375 18.50 -7.66 -9.78
CA ALA A 375 17.81 -8.17 -8.60
C ALA A 375 18.80 -8.67 -7.54
N ASP A 376 19.87 -9.36 -7.97
CA ASP A 376 20.88 -9.89 -7.09
C ASP A 376 21.73 -8.80 -6.42
N THR A 377 22.08 -7.72 -7.12
CA THR A 377 22.79 -6.57 -6.56
C THR A 377 21.92 -5.80 -5.57
N ALA A 378 20.66 -5.54 -5.89
CA ALA A 378 19.71 -4.90 -4.97
C ALA A 378 19.52 -5.74 -3.70
N ALA A 379 19.30 -7.05 -3.83
CA ALA A 379 19.16 -7.94 -2.70
C ALA A 379 20.45 -8.09 -1.87
N ALA A 380 21.62 -8.15 -2.51
CA ALA A 380 22.92 -8.19 -1.84
C ALA A 380 23.11 -6.95 -0.96
N PHE A 381 22.85 -5.78 -1.53
CA PHE A 381 22.94 -4.52 -0.82
C PHE A 381 21.95 -4.49 0.35
N THR A 382 20.66 -4.80 0.12
CA THR A 382 19.63 -4.76 1.15
C THR A 382 19.96 -5.65 2.36
N VAL A 383 20.31 -6.92 2.12
CA VAL A 383 20.60 -7.84 3.23
C VAL A 383 21.86 -7.42 3.99
N SER A 384 22.88 -6.96 3.28
CA SER A 384 24.10 -6.45 3.90
C SER A 384 23.85 -5.17 4.72
N PHE A 385 23.00 -4.27 4.22
CA PHE A 385 22.61 -3.04 4.90
C PHE A 385 21.88 -3.33 6.21
N ILE A 386 20.88 -4.23 6.18
CA ILE A 386 20.16 -4.65 7.40
C ILE A 386 21.14 -5.25 8.42
N ALA A 387 22.08 -6.07 7.96
CA ALA A 387 23.08 -6.69 8.85
C ALA A 387 24.03 -5.68 9.51
N ALA A 388 24.36 -4.57 8.86
CA ALA A 388 25.44 -3.67 9.30
C ALA A 388 24.94 -2.39 9.98
N LEU A 389 24.06 -1.64 9.30
CA LEU A 389 23.76 -0.23 9.63
C LEU A 389 22.27 0.08 9.64
N PHE A 390 21.43 -0.90 9.98
CA PHE A 390 20.00 -0.65 10.12
C PHE A 390 19.70 0.33 11.29
N PRO A 391 18.70 1.23 11.17
CA PRO A 391 18.50 2.34 12.10
C PRO A 391 18.22 1.92 13.55
N LEU A 392 17.51 0.80 13.74
CA LEU A 392 17.21 0.23 15.04
C LEU A 392 17.84 -1.15 15.18
N ALA A 393 18.23 -1.50 16.41
CA ALA A 393 18.62 -2.86 16.77
C ALA A 393 17.42 -3.82 16.59
N PRO A 394 17.65 -5.12 16.35
CA PRO A 394 16.56 -6.09 16.28
C PRO A 394 15.80 -6.11 17.61
N GLU A 395 14.49 -6.25 17.56
CA GLU A 395 13.69 -6.46 18.77
C GLU A 395 14.12 -7.77 19.44
N GLN A 396 14.53 -7.70 20.70
CA GLN A 396 14.80 -8.91 21.47
C GLN A 396 13.47 -9.62 21.75
N ARG A 397 13.27 -10.79 21.14
CA ARG A 397 12.04 -11.57 21.25
C ARG A 397 12.31 -13.00 21.69
#